data_AF-A0A8J6BWQ6-F1
#
_entry.id   AF-A0A8J6BWQ6-F1
#
_cell.length_a   1.000
_cell.length_b   1.000
_cell.length_c   1.000
_cell.angle_alpha   90.00
_cell.angle_beta   90.00
_cell.angle_gamma   90.00
#
_symmetry.space_group_name_H-M   'P 1'
#
loop_
_entity.id
_entity.type
_entity.pdbx_description
1 polymer ?
#
loop_
_entity_poly.entity_id
_entity_poly.type
_entity_poly.pdbx_seq_one_letter_code
_entity_poly.pdbx_strand_id
1 'polypeptide(L)'
;MQFCPTCANLLLVEEAGQSVRFFCPTCPFVYNINHNITRNALLQKKRVDDVFGGKDAWKNAQQTETKCPKCEHNKAYFMQLQIRSADEPMTTFLRCAECGHNWRED
;
A
#
# COMPACT_ATOMS: atom_id res chain seq x y z
N MET A 1 20.66 -0.78 -1.95
CA MET A 1 20.68 0.36 -1.02
C MET A 1 21.69 0.06 0.08
N GLN A 2 22.60 0.99 0.35
CA GLN A 2 23.62 0.92 1.40
C GLN A 2 23.39 2.09 2.36
N PHE A 3 23.59 1.85 3.65
CA PHE A 3 23.37 2.84 4.70
C PHE A 3 24.68 3.17 5.42
N CYS A 4 24.78 4.40 5.91
CA CYS A 4 25.94 4.85 6.67
C CYS A 4 25.95 4.18 8.07
N PRO A 5 27.07 3.60 8.51
CA PRO A 5 27.14 2.92 9.81
C PRO A 5 27.04 3.86 11.02
N THR A 6 27.28 5.16 10.84
CA THR A 6 27.30 6.14 11.95
C THR A 6 25.98 6.86 12.14
N CYS A 7 25.31 7.26 11.05
CA CYS A 7 24.08 8.06 11.09
C CYS A 7 22.85 7.35 10.49
N ALA A 8 23.01 6.09 10.03
CA ALA A 8 21.97 5.30 9.38
C ALA A 8 21.31 5.95 8.15
N ASN A 9 21.86 7.05 7.64
CA ASN A 9 21.36 7.70 6.43
C ASN A 9 21.73 6.92 5.18
N LEU A 10 20.90 7.08 4.15
CA LEU A 10 21.14 6.49 2.84
C LEU A 10 22.41 7.08 2.23
N LEU A 11 23.33 6.23 1.80
CA LEU A 11 24.54 6.66 1.09
C LEU A 11 24.18 7.00 -0.36
N LEU A 12 24.68 8.15 -0.82
CA LEU A 12 24.53 8.63 -2.19
C LEU A 12 25.78 8.30 -3.00
N VAL A 13 25.63 8.22 -4.32
CA VAL A 13 26.71 7.92 -5.25
C VAL A 13 27.27 9.22 -5.82
N GLU A 14 28.60 9.35 -5.84
CA GLU A 14 29.32 10.46 -6.46
C GLU A 14 30.50 9.94 -7.29
N GLU A 15 30.83 10.66 -8.36
CA GLU A 15 32.02 10.41 -9.17
C GLU A 15 33.20 11.22 -8.62
N ALA A 16 34.23 10.52 -8.13
CA ALA A 16 35.49 11.11 -7.70
C ALA A 16 36.59 10.75 -8.71
N GLY A 17 36.66 11.54 -9.79
CA GLY A 17 37.62 11.34 -10.88
C GLY A 17 37.37 10.03 -11.63
N GLN A 18 38.30 9.09 -11.55
CA GLN A 18 38.20 7.77 -12.19
C GLN A 18 37.45 6.71 -11.35
N SER A 19 37.04 7.05 -10.13
CA SER A 19 36.40 6.10 -9.21
C SER A 19 35.03 6.58 -8.76
N VAL A 20 34.11 5.64 -8.58
CA VAL A 20 32.80 5.91 -8.00
C VAL A 20 32.88 5.71 -6.49
N ARG A 21 32.34 6.65 -5.70
CA ARG A 21 32.30 6.58 -4.24
C ARG A 21 30.89 6.72 -3.70
N PHE A 22 30.63 6.05 -2.59
CA PHE A 22 29.46 6.31 -1.76
C PHE A 22 29.82 7.35 -0.72
N PHE A 23 29.03 8.41 -0.60
CA PHE A 23 29.20 9.44 0.42
C PHE A 23 27.91 9.63 1.23
N CYS A 24 28.06 10.07 2.47
CA CYS A 24 26.93 10.45 3.31
C CYS A 24 26.70 11.98 3.24
N PRO A 25 25.46 12.47 3.05
CA PRO A 25 25.18 13.90 3.04
C PRO A 25 25.23 14.57 4.41
N THR A 26 25.22 13.78 5.49
CA THR A 26 25.10 14.29 6.88
C THR A 26 26.35 14.07 7.72
N CYS A 27 27.24 13.16 7.33
CA CYS A 27 28.48 12.92 8.05
C CYS A 27 29.67 12.73 7.09
N PRO A 28 30.92 12.85 7.56
CA PRO A 28 32.12 12.74 6.72
C PRO A 28 32.43 11.31 6.21
N PHE A 29 31.48 10.39 6.32
CA PHE A 29 31.68 9.00 5.91
C PHE A 29 31.73 8.88 4.38
N VAL A 30 32.81 8.28 3.89
CA VAL A 30 33.05 8.01 2.48
C VAL A 30 33.48 6.56 2.31
N TYR A 31 32.97 5.89 1.29
CA TYR A 31 33.31 4.52 0.94
C TYR A 31 33.61 4.44 -0.57
N ASN A 32 34.83 4.04 -0.92
CA ASN A 32 35.26 3.91 -2.31
C ASN A 32 34.88 2.54 -2.89
N ILE A 33 34.27 2.52 -4.08
CA ILE A 33 33.81 1.30 -4.73
C ILE A 33 34.96 0.70 -5.55
N ASN A 34 35.59 -0.35 -5.03
CA ASN A 34 36.71 -1.02 -5.70
C ASN A 34 36.30 -2.22 -6.57
N HIS A 35 35.03 -2.61 -6.55
CA HIS A 35 34.51 -3.76 -7.32
C HIS A 35 33.08 -3.49 -7.80
N ASN A 36 32.66 -4.20 -8.84
CA ASN A 36 31.31 -4.07 -9.36
C ASN A 36 30.28 -4.65 -8.36
N ILE A 37 29.26 -3.86 -8.01
CA ILE A 37 28.19 -4.26 -7.09
C ILE A 37 26.88 -4.32 -7.88
N THR A 38 26.34 -5.52 -8.06
CA THR A 38 25.04 -5.72 -8.72
C THR A 38 24.06 -6.33 -7.72
N ARG A 39 22.86 -5.76 -7.59
CA ARG A 39 21.76 -6.33 -6.80
C ARG A 39 20.50 -6.34 -7.64
N ASN A 40 20.18 -7.51 -8.18
CA ASN A 40 18.93 -7.73 -8.90
C ASN A 40 17.90 -8.26 -7.90
N ALA A 41 16.77 -7.55 -7.76
CA ALA A 41 15.64 -8.01 -6.96
C ALA A 41 14.53 -8.46 -7.90
N LEU A 42 14.08 -9.70 -7.77
CA LEU A 42 12.87 -10.17 -8.44
C LEU A 42 11.67 -9.54 -7.72
N LEU A 43 10.97 -8.64 -8.40
CA LEU A 43 9.77 -8.00 -7.87
C LEU A 43 8.63 -9.03 -7.84
N GLN A 44 8.29 -9.51 -6.65
CA GLN A 44 7.06 -10.24 -6.43
C GLN A 44 5.91 -9.25 -6.36
N LYS A 45 4.85 -9.47 -7.15
CA LYS A 45 3.64 -8.65 -7.05
C LYS A 45 3.05 -8.84 -5.65
N LYS A 46 2.85 -7.74 -4.92
CA LYS A 46 2.11 -7.78 -3.66
C LYS A 46 0.71 -8.31 -3.97
N ARG A 47 0.24 -9.31 -3.21
CA ARG A 47 -1.17 -9.71 -3.27
C ARG A 47 -1.99 -8.52 -2.79
N VAL A 48 -3.09 -8.23 -3.49
CA VAL A 48 -4.03 -7.21 -3.06
C VAL A 48 -4.68 -7.74 -1.79
N ASP A 49 -4.27 -7.21 -0.65
CA ASP A 49 -4.94 -7.48 0.62
C ASP A 49 -6.36 -6.92 0.54
N ASP A 50 -7.34 -7.63 1.10
CA ASP A 50 -8.71 -7.13 1.18
C ASP A 50 -8.69 -5.82 2.00
N VAL A 51 -8.96 -4.70 1.32
CA VAL A 51 -8.95 -3.34 1.89
C VAL A 51 -9.82 -3.23 3.15
N PHE A 52 -10.82 -4.10 3.27
CA PHE A 52 -11.75 -4.16 4.38
C PHE A 52 -11.52 -5.35 5.30
N GLY A 53 -10.31 -5.90 5.44
CA GLY A 53 -10.02 -6.91 6.47
C GLY A 53 -10.75 -8.25 6.30
N GLY A 54 -11.06 -8.64 5.06
CA GLY A 54 -11.59 -9.97 4.74
C GLY A 54 -13.05 -10.20 5.17
N LYS A 55 -13.37 -11.41 5.62
CA LYS A 55 -14.75 -11.79 6.02
C LYS A 55 -15.13 -11.29 7.42
N ASP A 56 -14.17 -11.07 8.30
CA ASP A 56 -14.43 -10.75 9.71
C ASP A 56 -14.86 -9.31 9.94
N ALA A 57 -14.37 -8.36 9.13
CA ALA A 57 -14.74 -6.95 9.28
C ALA A 57 -16.22 -6.66 9.01
N TRP A 58 -16.90 -7.52 8.24
CA TRP A 58 -18.31 -7.35 7.90
C TRP A 58 -19.26 -8.02 8.89
N LYS A 59 -18.75 -8.77 9.87
CA LYS A 59 -19.58 -9.46 10.88
C LYS A 59 -20.37 -8.48 11.76
N ASN A 60 -19.80 -7.30 12.02
CA ASN A 60 -20.42 -6.26 12.84
C ASN A 60 -21.01 -5.11 12.00
N ALA A 61 -20.97 -5.23 10.66
CA ALA A 61 -21.52 -4.20 9.78
C ALA A 61 -23.05 -4.23 9.82
N GLN A 62 -23.66 -3.06 9.73
CA GLN A 62 -25.11 -2.94 9.67
C GLN A 62 -25.64 -3.49 8.34
N GLN A 63 -26.86 -4.04 8.36
CA GLN A 63 -27.53 -4.61 7.19
C GLN A 63 -28.58 -3.63 6.64
N THR A 64 -28.64 -3.54 5.31
CA THR A 64 -29.64 -2.77 4.56
C THR A 64 -30.31 -3.66 3.52
N GLU A 65 -31.55 -3.33 3.20
CA GLU A 65 -32.32 -4.00 2.14
C GLU A 65 -31.98 -3.40 0.77
N THR A 66 -30.93 -3.92 0.13
CA THR A 66 -30.49 -3.49 -1.22
C THR A 66 -30.34 -4.70 -2.12
N LYS A 67 -30.83 -4.61 -3.36
CA LYS A 67 -30.72 -5.67 -4.36
C LYS A 67 -29.27 -5.80 -4.86
N CYS A 68 -28.68 -6.98 -4.72
CA CYS A 68 -27.34 -7.26 -5.22
C CYS A 68 -27.32 -7.31 -6.76
N PRO A 69 -26.40 -6.61 -7.45
CA PRO A 69 -26.33 -6.59 -8.91
C PRO A 69 -25.93 -7.94 -9.54
N LYS A 70 -25.39 -8.87 -8.74
CA LYS A 70 -24.87 -10.16 -9.22
C LYS A 70 -25.81 -11.34 -8.98
N CYS A 71 -26.43 -11.40 -7.80
CA CYS A 71 -27.25 -12.54 -7.37
C CYS A 71 -28.69 -12.17 -7.04
N GLU A 72 -29.07 -10.90 -7.21
CA GLU A 72 -30.42 -10.38 -6.99
C GLU A 72 -30.97 -10.53 -5.57
N HIS A 73 -30.15 -10.96 -4.61
CA HIS A 73 -30.51 -11.01 -3.20
C HIS A 73 -30.77 -9.62 -2.63
N ASN A 74 -31.78 -9.47 -1.77
CA ASN A 74 -32.25 -8.18 -1.24
C ASN A 74 -31.57 -7.75 0.07
N LYS A 75 -30.49 -8.40 0.51
CA LYS A 75 -29.78 -8.05 1.75
C LYS A 75 -28.29 -7.81 1.49
N ALA A 76 -27.81 -6.67 1.98
CA ALA A 76 -26.40 -6.28 1.90
C ALA A 76 -25.94 -5.70 3.24
N TYR A 77 -24.67 -5.93 3.58
CA TYR A 77 -23.99 -5.17 4.62
C TYR A 77 -23.52 -3.85 4.03
N PHE A 78 -23.61 -2.75 4.78
CA PHE A 78 -23.11 -1.46 4.34
C PHE A 78 -22.05 -0.90 5.30
N MET A 79 -21.11 -0.14 4.74
CA MET A 79 -20.09 0.59 5.48
C MET A 79 -19.81 1.91 4.78
N GLN A 80 -19.89 3.01 5.52
CA GLN A 80 -19.59 4.33 5.00
C GLN A 80 -18.16 4.69 5.37
N LEU A 81 -17.34 5.04 4.38
CA LEU A 81 -15.97 5.50 4.62
C LEU A 81 -15.74 6.83 3.92
N GLN A 82 -15.01 7.70 4.64
CA GLN A 82 -14.49 8.91 4.05
C GLN A 82 -13.15 8.60 3.36
N ILE A 83 -13.18 8.50 2.03
CA ILE A 83 -11.99 8.22 1.22
C ILE A 83 -11.39 9.50 0.60
N ARG A 84 -12.06 10.64 0.75
CA ARG A 84 -11.68 11.95 0.20
C ARG A 84 -11.70 13.02 1.30
N SER A 85 -11.47 14.28 0.90
CA SER A 85 -11.52 15.43 1.81
C SER A 85 -12.83 15.49 2.59
N ALA A 86 -12.79 16.07 3.79
CA ALA A 86 -13.94 16.16 4.69
C ALA A 86 -15.13 16.93 4.10
N ASP A 87 -14.91 17.75 3.08
CA ASP A 87 -15.93 18.56 2.40
C ASP A 87 -16.81 17.73 1.44
N GLU A 88 -16.40 16.51 1.09
CA GLU A 88 -17.19 15.60 0.24
C GLU A 88 -18.04 14.64 1.09
N PRO A 89 -19.22 14.22 0.60
CA PRO A 89 -20.04 13.24 1.30
C PRO A 89 -19.33 11.89 1.38
N MET A 90 -19.61 11.14 2.45
CA MET A 90 -19.03 9.82 2.67
C MET A 90 -19.43 8.84 1.57
N THR A 91 -18.50 7.99 1.12
CA THR A 91 -18.78 6.94 0.14
C THR A 91 -19.34 5.70 0.83
N THR A 92 -20.45 5.17 0.34
CA THR A 92 -21.08 3.95 0.86
C THR A 92 -20.58 2.72 0.10
N PHE A 93 -20.01 1.77 0.83
CA PHE A 93 -19.61 0.46 0.32
C PHE A 93 -20.62 -0.59 0.77
N LEU A 94 -21.05 -1.42 -0.17
CA LEU A 94 -22.02 -2.48 0.05
C LEU A 94 -21.36 -3.84 -0.21
N ARG A 95 -21.72 -4.84 0.60
CA ARG A 95 -21.32 -6.24 0.44
C ARG A 95 -22.53 -7.15 0.52
N CYS A 96 -22.75 -7.99 -0.48
CA CYS A 96 -23.86 -8.93 -0.47
C CYS A 96 -23.70 -9.94 0.68
N ALA A 97 -24.79 -10.17 1.42
CA ALA A 97 -24.80 -11.14 2.52
C ALA A 97 -24.67 -12.60 2.04
N GLU A 98 -25.03 -12.90 0.80
CA GLU A 98 -25.05 -14.26 0.24
C GLU A 98 -23.80 -14.55 -0.61
N CYS A 99 -23.56 -13.77 -1.68
CA CYS A 99 -22.45 -14.04 -2.62
C CYS A 99 -21.13 -13.34 -2.26
N GLY A 100 -21.14 -12.45 -1.26
CA GLY A 100 -19.95 -11.71 -0.83
C GLY A 100 -19.37 -10.73 -1.84
N HIS A 101 -20.11 -10.41 -2.91
CA HIS A 101 -19.73 -9.38 -3.88
C HIS A 101 -19.75 -7.99 -3.24
N ASN A 102 -18.72 -7.19 -3.50
CA ASN A 102 -18.61 -5.82 -3.00
C ASN A 102 -18.89 -4.84 -4.15
N TRP A 103 -19.69 -3.81 -3.89
CA TRP A 103 -19.92 -2.69 -4.82
C TRP A 103 -20.02 -1.37 -4.05
N ARG A 104 -19.99 -0.26 -4.80
CA ARG A 104 -20.19 1.09 -4.26
C ARG A 104 -21.56 1.59 -4.66
N GLU A 105 -22.17 2.33 -3.75
CA GLU A 105 -23.32 3.19 -4.04
C GLU A 105 -22.76 4.59 -4.24
N ASP A 106 -22.88 5.11 -5.47
CA ASP A 106 -22.51 6.49 -5.82
C ASP A 106 -23.65 7.46 -5.47
#